data_AF-A0A417SAB9-F1
#
_entry.id   AF-A0A417SAB9-F1
#
_cell.length_a   1.000
_cell.length_b   1.000
_cell.length_c   1.000
_cell.angle_alpha   90.00
_cell.angle_beta   90.00
_cell.angle_gamma   90.00
#
_symmetry.space_group_name_H-M   'P 1'
#
loop_
_entity.id
_entity.type
_entity.pdbx_description
1 polymer ?
#
loop_
_entity_poly.entity_id
_entity_poly.type
_entity_poly.pdbx_seq_one_letter_code
_entity_poly.pdbx_strand_id
1 'polypeptide(L)'
;MPLKKGETVFYRPYYLPKWSFLETAEIAPCRVNIVEGTYSCHERLEAYYDLKVFLTIDPVEQIQRIEKRNGSEKAVGFQKKWIPLEELYFEKCRTRSRCDVCFTMCDEM
;
A
#
# COMPACT_ATOMS: atom_id res chain seq x y z
N MET A 1 8.04 15.28 -8.42
CA MET A 1 7.13 14.25 -8.95
C MET A 1 6.16 14.90 -9.94
N PRO A 2 5.91 14.32 -11.14
CA PRO A 2 5.09 14.98 -12.18
C PRO A 2 3.66 15.31 -11.72
N LEU A 3 2.99 14.41 -10.98
CA LEU A 3 1.66 14.69 -10.41
C LEU A 3 1.62 15.96 -9.55
N LYS A 4 2.68 16.22 -8.75
CA LYS A 4 2.77 17.41 -7.91
C LYS A 4 2.90 18.71 -8.73
N LYS A 5 3.40 18.60 -9.96
CA LYS A 5 3.54 19.72 -10.91
C LYS A 5 2.31 19.88 -11.81
N GLY A 6 1.29 19.02 -11.69
CA GLY A 6 0.17 19.01 -12.62
C GLY A 6 0.56 18.49 -14.01
N GLU A 7 1.56 17.61 -14.08
CA GLU A 7 2.00 16.97 -15.32
C GLU A 7 1.42 15.54 -15.43
N THR A 8 1.10 15.13 -16.65
CA THR A 8 0.71 13.75 -16.97
C THR A 8 1.79 12.76 -16.54
N VAL A 9 1.37 11.64 -15.94
CA VAL A 9 2.26 10.53 -15.59
C VAL A 9 2.06 9.36 -16.54
N PHE A 10 3.17 8.73 -16.90
CA PHE A 10 3.19 7.45 -17.58
C PHE A 10 3.73 6.40 -16.61
N TYR A 11 3.03 5.28 -16.49
CA TYR A 11 3.46 4.17 -15.65
C TYR A 11 3.15 2.85 -16.34
N ARG A 12 3.74 1.76 -15.85
CA ARG A 12 3.44 0.43 -16.33
C ARG A 12 2.79 -0.37 -15.21
N PRO A 13 1.52 -0.76 -15.34
CA PRO A 13 0.87 -1.61 -14.34
C PRO A 13 1.63 -2.94 -14.21
N TYR A 14 1.81 -3.40 -12.98
CA TYR A 14 2.40 -4.72 -12.73
C TYR A 14 1.32 -5.80 -12.72
N TYR A 15 1.48 -6.84 -13.54
CA TYR A 15 0.52 -7.94 -13.64
C TYR A 15 1.11 -9.23 -13.05
N LEU A 16 0.78 -9.46 -11.78
CA LEU A 16 1.20 -10.60 -10.97
C LEU A 16 1.08 -11.96 -11.69
N PRO A 17 -0.03 -12.31 -12.38
CA PRO A 17 -0.16 -13.63 -13.00
C PRO A 17 0.87 -13.93 -14.09
N LYS A 18 1.43 -12.91 -14.76
CA LYS A 18 2.49 -13.09 -15.78
C LYS A 18 3.86 -12.63 -15.30
N TRP A 19 3.97 -12.18 -14.05
CA TRP A 19 5.20 -11.60 -13.49
C TRP A 19 5.82 -10.52 -14.38
N SER A 20 4.98 -9.73 -15.04
CA SER A 20 5.41 -8.77 -16.06
C SER A 20 4.68 -7.45 -15.94
N PHE A 21 5.25 -6.43 -16.56
CA PHE A 21 4.62 -5.14 -16.73
C PHE A 21 3.71 -5.16 -17.97
N LEU A 22 2.51 -4.61 -17.82
CA LEU A 22 1.61 -4.35 -18.94
C LEU A 22 2.14 -3.19 -19.81
N GLU A 23 1.37 -2.84 -20.83
CA GLU A 23 1.60 -1.67 -21.66
C GLU A 23 1.57 -0.39 -20.81
N THR A 24 2.28 0.63 -21.29
CA THR A 24 2.32 1.93 -20.62
C THR A 24 0.93 2.53 -20.57
N ALA A 25 0.49 2.88 -19.37
CA ALA A 25 -0.73 3.61 -19.12
C ALA A 25 -0.42 5.08 -18.83
N GLU A 26 -1.31 5.94 -19.31
CA GLU A 26 -1.27 7.38 -19.09
C GLU A 26 -2.27 7.76 -18.01
N ILE A 27 -1.88 8.65 -17.10
CA ILE A 27 -2.75 9.24 -16.08
C ILE A 27 -2.58 10.75 -16.14
N ALA A 28 -3.66 11.44 -16.51
CA ALA A 28 -3.77 12.88 -16.34
C ALA A 28 -3.93 13.24 -14.85
N PRO A 29 -3.32 14.33 -14.37
CA PRO A 29 -3.45 14.74 -12.98
C PRO A 29 -4.89 15.18 -12.67
N CYS A 30 -5.40 14.68 -11.56
CA CYS A 30 -6.71 15.05 -11.02
C CYS A 30 -6.57 16.12 -9.92
N ARG A 31 -7.70 16.71 -9.50
CA ARG A 31 -7.74 17.59 -8.32
C ARG A 31 -7.25 16.87 -7.06
N VAL A 32 -7.57 15.58 -6.93
CA VAL A 32 -7.07 14.70 -5.88
C VAL A 32 -6.45 13.48 -6.55
N ASN A 33 -5.18 13.21 -6.24
CA ASN A 33 -4.46 12.05 -6.74
C ASN A 33 -4.08 11.19 -5.54
N ILE A 34 -4.45 9.91 -5.57
CA ILE A 34 -4.17 8.96 -4.48
C ILE A 34 -3.08 8.01 -4.95
N VAL A 35 -2.02 7.89 -4.15
CA VAL A 35 -0.95 6.91 -4.34
C VAL A 35 -1.03 5.91 -3.20
N GLU A 36 -1.47 4.69 -3.48
CA GLU A 36 -1.68 3.65 -2.48
C GLU A 36 -0.71 2.48 -2.64
N GLY A 37 -0.49 1.75 -1.54
CA GLY A 37 0.41 0.60 -1.47
C GLY A 37 1.32 0.64 -0.23
N THR A 38 1.88 -0.51 0.13
CA THR A 38 2.76 -0.68 1.31
C THR A 38 3.92 0.31 1.37
N TYR A 39 4.45 0.72 0.21
CA TYR A 39 5.63 1.58 0.09
C TYR A 39 5.31 3.04 -0.23
N SER A 40 4.03 3.42 -0.32
CA SER A 40 3.65 4.76 -0.77
C SER A 40 4.11 5.85 0.20
N CYS A 41 4.27 5.55 1.49
CA CYS A 41 4.78 6.51 2.48
C CYS A 41 6.30 6.40 2.73
N HIS A 42 7.06 5.88 1.76
CA HIS A 42 8.53 5.85 1.85
C HIS A 42 9.12 7.27 1.89
N GLU A 43 10.17 7.51 2.67
CA GLU A 43 10.74 8.85 2.93
C GLU A 43 11.09 9.67 1.67
N ARG A 44 11.57 8.99 0.62
CA ARG A 44 11.87 9.60 -0.69
C ARG A 44 10.66 10.23 -1.39
N LEU A 45 9.45 9.85 -1.01
CA LEU A 45 8.19 10.35 -1.57
C LEU A 45 7.53 11.42 -0.68
N GLU A 46 7.98 11.53 0.58
CA GLU A 46 7.36 12.36 1.61
C GLU A 46 7.17 13.81 1.19
N ALA A 47 8.17 14.41 0.55
CA ALA A 47 8.13 15.80 0.10
C ALA A 47 7.12 16.10 -1.02
N TYR A 48 6.49 15.08 -1.62
CA TYR A 48 5.54 15.25 -2.71
C TYR A 48 4.09 15.13 -2.31
N TYR A 49 3.78 14.64 -1.10
CA TYR A 49 2.41 14.45 -0.65
C TYR A 49 1.91 15.67 0.13
N ASP A 50 0.65 16.03 -0.11
CA ASP A 50 -0.07 17.00 0.71
C ASP A 50 -0.65 16.36 1.99
N LEU A 51 -0.92 15.06 1.95
CA LEU A 51 -1.45 14.27 3.07
C LEU A 51 -0.96 12.82 2.96
N LYS A 52 -0.52 12.24 4.08
CA LYS A 52 -0.09 10.85 4.22
C LYS A 52 -1.00 10.13 5.23
N VAL A 53 -1.57 9.00 4.81
CA VAL A 53 -2.49 8.19 5.63
C VAL A 53 -1.90 6.81 5.84
N PHE A 54 -1.84 6.37 7.09
CA PHE A 54 -1.51 4.99 7.44
C PHE A 54 -2.79 4.25 7.84
N LEU A 55 -3.08 3.15 7.14
CA LEU A 55 -4.20 2.27 7.47
C LEU A 55 -3.63 0.94 7.98
N THR A 56 -3.99 0.59 9.21
CA THR A 56 -3.70 -0.73 9.79
C THR A 56 -5.00 -1.42 10.16
N ILE A 57 -4.91 -2.70 10.50
CA ILE A 57 -6.05 -3.58 10.78
C ILE A 57 -5.70 -4.47 11.95
N ASP A 58 -6.69 -4.83 12.76
CA ASP A 58 -6.49 -5.83 13.81
C ASP A 58 -5.87 -7.13 13.24
N PRO A 59 -4.82 -7.70 13.88
CA PRO A 59 -4.15 -8.89 13.34
C PRO A 59 -5.05 -10.12 13.16
N VAL A 60 -6.07 -10.29 14.02
CA VAL A 60 -7.03 -11.40 13.90
C VAL A 60 -7.90 -11.18 12.68
N GLU A 61 -8.45 -9.97 12.52
CA GLU A 61 -9.26 -9.58 11.37
C GLU A 61 -8.45 -9.64 10.06
N GLN A 62 -7.17 -9.23 10.09
CA GLN A 62 -6.28 -9.31 8.94
C GLN A 62 -6.18 -10.73 8.40
N ILE A 63 -5.95 -11.71 9.28
CA ILE A 63 -5.84 -13.12 8.90
C ILE A 63 -7.18 -13.65 8.40
N GLN A 64 -8.29 -13.35 9.08
CA GLN A 64 -9.63 -13.77 8.65
C GLN A 64 -9.96 -13.26 7.23
N ARG A 65 -9.68 -11.99 6.93
CA ARG A 65 -9.89 -11.42 5.60
C ARG A 65 -8.97 -12.02 4.54
N ILE A 66 -7.72 -12.29 4.89
CA ILE A 66 -6.77 -12.96 3.99
C ILE A 66 -7.25 -14.38 3.69
N GLU A 67 -7.67 -15.15 4.68
CA GLU A 67 -8.21 -16.50 4.49
C GLU A 67 -9.44 -16.48 3.59
N LYS A 68 -10.39 -15.56 3.83
CA LYS A 68 -11.60 -15.40 3.02
C LYS A 68 -11.28 -15.07 1.55
N ARG A 69 -10.28 -14.23 1.29
CA ARG A 69 -9.91 -13.78 -0.07
C ARG A 69 -8.99 -14.75 -0.80
N ASN A 70 -8.04 -15.35 -0.10
CA ASN A 70 -6.92 -16.09 -0.70
C ASN A 70 -6.97 -17.60 -0.44
N GLY A 71 -7.85 -18.05 0.46
CA GLY A 71 -7.92 -19.44 0.94
C GLY A 71 -6.92 -19.74 2.05
N SER A 72 -7.25 -20.70 2.92
CA SER A 72 -6.47 -21.04 4.11
C SER A 72 -5.04 -21.48 3.80
N GLU A 73 -4.82 -22.19 2.68
CA GLU A 73 -3.47 -22.63 2.28
C GLU A 73 -2.54 -21.43 2.03
N LYS A 74 -3.02 -20.41 1.30
CA LYS A 74 -2.22 -19.22 1.01
C LYS A 74 -2.06 -18.32 2.23
N ALA A 75 -3.06 -18.30 3.12
CA ALA A 75 -3.01 -17.50 4.35
C ALA A 75 -1.81 -17.86 5.24
N VAL A 76 -1.42 -19.14 5.29
CA VAL A 76 -0.19 -19.57 5.99
C VAL A 76 1.05 -18.84 5.47
N GLY A 77 1.16 -18.62 4.16
CA GLY A 77 2.24 -17.85 3.55
C GLY A 77 2.22 -16.37 3.94
N PHE A 78 1.03 -15.78 4.06
CA PHE A 78 0.89 -14.42 4.57
C PHE A 78 1.34 -14.32 6.02
N GLN A 79 0.85 -15.20 6.89
CA GLN A 79 1.16 -15.21 8.31
C GLN A 79 2.66 -15.44 8.58
N LYS A 80 3.28 -16.38 7.87
CA LYS A 80 4.68 -16.77 8.13
C LYS A 80 5.71 -15.88 7.45
N LYS A 81 5.33 -15.17 6.38
CA LYS A 81 6.28 -14.43 5.54
C LYS A 81 5.86 -13.01 5.25
N TRP A 82 4.71 -12.81 4.60
CA TRP A 82 4.37 -11.48 4.06
C TRP A 82 4.06 -10.46 5.15
N ILE A 83 3.26 -10.83 6.16
CA ILE A 83 2.92 -9.95 7.28
C ILE A 83 4.17 -9.61 8.09
N PRO A 84 5.02 -10.57 8.53
CA PRO A 84 6.26 -10.23 9.22
C PRO A 84 7.21 -9.32 8.43
N LEU A 85 7.32 -9.50 7.11
CA LEU A 85 8.16 -8.65 6.26
C LEU A 85 7.60 -7.23 6.13
N GLU A 86 6.28 -7.10 6.03
CA GLU A 86 5.61 -5.80 5.98
C GLU A 86 5.74 -5.04 7.30
N GLU A 87 5.49 -5.71 8.44
CA GLU A 87 5.68 -5.11 9.77
C GLU A 87 7.14 -4.70 10.01
N LEU A 88 8.11 -5.55 9.61
CA LEU A 88 9.53 -5.21 9.66
C LEU A 88 9.84 -3.98 8.81
N TYR A 89 9.27 -3.90 7.61
CA TYR A 89 9.44 -2.74 6.75
C TYR A 89 8.88 -1.47 7.42
N PHE A 90 7.66 -1.53 7.98
CA PHE A 90 7.06 -0.40 8.69
C PHE A 90 7.88 0.06 9.89
N GLU A 91 8.45 -0.88 10.66
CA GLU A 91 9.35 -0.58 11.77
C GLU A 91 10.62 0.13 11.28
N LYS A 92 11.33 -0.44 10.30
CA LYS A 92 12.62 0.08 9.83
C LYS A 92 12.48 1.41 9.09
N CYS A 93 11.43 1.60 8.32
CA CYS A 93 11.17 2.85 7.60
C CYS A 93 10.41 3.89 8.43
N ARG A 94 9.97 3.53 9.65
CA ARG A 94 9.16 4.37 10.52
C ARG A 94 7.91 4.87 9.83
N THR A 95 7.30 4.03 8.99
CA THR A 95 6.24 4.40 8.04
C THR A 95 5.06 5.04 8.76
N ARG A 96 4.59 4.43 9.86
CA ARG A 96 3.46 4.95 10.64
C ARG A 96 3.71 6.35 11.20
N SER A 97 4.88 6.60 11.79
CA SER A 97 5.19 7.90 12.41
C SER A 97 5.40 9.03 11.40
N ARG A 98 5.57 8.70 10.12
CA ARG A 98 5.66 9.69 9.03
C ARG A 98 4.31 10.07 8.45
N CYS A 99 3.24 9.35 8.78
CA CYS A 99 1.90 9.65 8.31
C CYS A 99 1.22 10.71 9.19
N ASP A 100 0.42 11.56 8.56
CA ASP A 100 -0.30 12.65 9.24
C ASP A 100 -1.53 12.11 9.98
N VAL A 101 -2.16 11.06 9.44
CA VAL A 101 -3.32 10.40 10.04
C VAL A 101 -3.13 8.89 10.03
N CYS A 102 -3.50 8.23 11.14
CA CYS A 102 -3.44 6.78 11.30
C CYS A 102 -4.82 6.24 11.67
N PHE A 103 -5.31 5.25 10.93
CA PHE A 103 -6.55 4.54 11.22
C PHE A 103 -6.27 3.07 11.51
N THR A 104 -6.99 2.50 12.48
CA THR A 104 -7.02 1.05 12.73
C THR A 104 -8.40 0.56 12.39
N MET A 105 -8.49 -0.38 11.46
CA MET A 105 -9.74 -1.06 11.14
C MET A 105 -9.93 -2.22 12.09
N CYS A 106 -11.04 -2.20 12.82
CA CYS A 106 -11.56 -3.33 13.57
C CYS A 106 -12.98 -3.56 13.06
N ASP A 107 -13.42 -4.82 12.94
CA ASP A 107 -14.85 -5.07 12.80
C ASP A 107 -15.51 -4.77 14.15
N GLU A 108 -16.53 -3.91 14.16
CA GLU A 108 -17.45 -3.81 15.28
C GLU A 108 -18.28 -5.11 15.28
N MET A 109 -17.99 -5.99 16.24
CA MET A 109 -18.77 -7.21 16.49
C MET A 109 -20.21 -6.89 16.90
#